data_AF-C5C1Q8-F1
#
_entry.id   AF-C5C1Q8-F1
#
_cell.length_a   1.000
_cell.length_b   1.000
_cell.length_c   1.000
_cell.angle_alpha   90.00
_cell.angle_beta   90.00
_cell.angle_gamma   90.00
#
_symmetry.space_group_name_H-M   'P 1'
#
loop_
_entity.id
_entity.type
_entity.pdbx_description
1 polymer ?
#
loop_
_entity_poly.entity_id
_entity_poly.type
_entity_poly.pdbx_seq_one_letter_code
_entity_poly.pdbx_strand_id
1 'polypeptide(L)'
;MSTPRDGAGDDEAALLAARSVSAQCQCTEALEKLETFLDSEMGELDADRLRTHLEACEPCLEAADLEQRLRNLVRRACHEQAPDGLRARVRTQLTVMSTRVVISRPD
;
A
#
# COMPACT_ATOMS: atom_id res chain seq x y z
N MET A 1 14.99 -42.88 -44.05
CA MET A 1 14.32 -41.67 -44.56
C MET A 1 13.66 -41.00 -43.38
N SER A 2 14.03 -39.73 -43.18
CA SER A 2 13.84 -38.94 -41.97
C SER A 2 12.43 -38.36 -41.86
N THR A 3 11.91 -38.33 -40.65
CA THR A 3 11.14 -37.16 -40.18
C THR A 3 11.72 -36.76 -38.82
N PRO A 4 12.25 -35.54 -38.68
CA PRO A 4 12.74 -35.04 -37.42
C PRO A 4 11.57 -34.73 -36.48
N ARG A 5 11.80 -35.02 -35.21
CA ARG A 5 10.96 -34.68 -34.07
C ARG A 5 11.46 -33.32 -33.57
N ASP A 6 10.88 -32.23 -34.06
CA ASP A 6 11.17 -30.90 -33.54
C ASP A 6 10.01 -30.47 -32.63
N GLY A 7 10.25 -30.61 -31.33
CA GLY A 7 9.38 -30.14 -30.26
C GLY A 7 9.43 -28.62 -30.18
N ALA A 8 8.31 -27.98 -30.52
CA ALA A 8 8.02 -26.60 -30.18
C ALA A 8 6.84 -26.64 -29.20
N GLY A 9 7.11 -26.62 -27.90
CA GLY A 9 6.06 -26.72 -26.88
C GLY A 9 6.48 -26.56 -25.41
N ASP A 10 7.78 -26.52 -25.11
CA ASP A 10 8.26 -26.58 -23.72
C ASP A 10 8.69 -25.21 -23.15
N ASP A 11 8.90 -24.19 -24.00
CA ASP A 11 9.40 -22.87 -23.58
C ASP A 11 8.31 -21.91 -23.06
N GLU A 12 7.05 -22.04 -23.53
CA GLU A 12 5.96 -21.16 -23.11
C GLU A 12 5.55 -21.40 -21.65
N ALA A 13 5.49 -22.67 -21.25
CA ALA A 13 5.17 -23.08 -19.89
C ALA A 13 6.22 -22.60 -18.87
N ALA A 14 7.50 -22.63 -19.25
CA ALA A 14 8.60 -22.14 -18.41
C ALA A 14 8.53 -20.61 -18.21
N LEU A 15 8.16 -19.85 -19.24
CA LEU A 15 8.03 -18.39 -19.16
C LEU A 15 6.82 -17.94 -18.32
N LEU A 16 5.70 -18.67 -18.40
CA LEU A 16 4.52 -18.47 -17.55
C LEU A 16 4.81 -18.76 -16.07
N ALA A 17 5.56 -19.84 -15.79
CA ALA A 17 6.00 -20.17 -14.43
C ALA A 17 6.90 -19.07 -13.84
N ALA A 18 7.89 -18.58 -14.59
CA ALA A 18 8.78 -17.51 -14.14
C ALA A 18 8.04 -16.17 -13.85
N ARG A 19 7.03 -15.83 -14.66
CA ARG A 19 6.15 -14.67 -14.43
C ARG A 19 5.30 -14.84 -13.18
N SER A 20 4.75 -16.04 -12.95
CA SER A 20 3.94 -16.33 -11.76
C SER A 20 4.75 -16.26 -10.46
N VAL A 21 6.00 -16.72 -10.48
CA VAL A 21 6.94 -16.61 -9.34
C VAL A 21 7.33 -15.16 -9.08
N SER A 22 7.60 -14.39 -10.13
CA SER A 22 7.93 -12.96 -9.99
C SER A 22 6.74 -12.15 -9.45
N ALA A 23 5.52 -12.46 -9.90
CA ALA A 23 4.30 -11.87 -9.37
C ALA A 23 4.08 -12.25 -7.89
N GLN A 24 4.34 -13.51 -7.51
CA GLN A 24 4.28 -13.96 -6.12
C GLN A 24 5.29 -13.24 -5.23
N CYS A 25 6.54 -13.07 -5.67
CA CYS A 25 7.53 -12.29 -4.93
C CYS A 25 7.11 -10.82 -4.75
N GLN A 26 6.53 -10.20 -5.79
CA GLN A 26 6.02 -8.83 -5.72
C GLN A 26 4.83 -8.70 -4.77
N CYS A 27 3.95 -9.71 -4.71
CA CYS A 27 2.82 -9.74 -3.76
C CYS A 27 3.32 -9.88 -2.32
N THR A 28 4.32 -10.72 -2.07
CA THR A 28 4.91 -10.87 -0.72
C THR A 28 5.53 -9.57 -0.25
N GLU A 29 6.34 -8.91 -1.10
CA GLU A 29 6.93 -7.61 -0.78
C GLU A 29 5.86 -6.53 -0.54
N ALA A 30 4.78 -6.54 -1.34
CA ALA A 30 3.66 -5.62 -1.18
C ALA A 30 2.95 -5.80 0.17
N LEU A 31 2.73 -7.04 0.60
CA LEU A 31 2.11 -7.35 1.88
C LEU A 31 3.02 -6.97 3.07
N GLU A 32 4.34 -7.17 2.96
CA GLU A 32 5.29 -6.75 4.01
C GLU A 32 5.31 -5.23 4.20
N LYS A 33 5.09 -4.46 3.12
CA LYS A 33 5.10 -2.98 3.14
C LYS A 33 3.72 -2.36 3.37
N LEU A 34 2.67 -3.19 3.45
CA LEU A 34 1.28 -2.72 3.51
C LEU A 34 1.01 -1.89 4.76
N GLU A 35 1.48 -2.32 5.93
CA GLU A 35 1.27 -1.59 7.18
C GLU A 35 1.91 -0.19 7.15
N THR A 36 3.17 -0.11 6.70
CA THR A 36 3.91 1.16 6.54
C THR A 36 3.22 2.10 5.55
N PHE A 37 2.63 1.55 4.49
CA PHE A 37 1.82 2.31 3.55
C PHE A 37 0.53 2.84 4.17
N LEU A 38 -0.20 2.01 4.93
CA LEU A 38 -1.44 2.42 5.60
C LEU A 38 -1.20 3.50 6.67
N ASP A 39 -0.03 3.47 7.31
CA ASP A 39 0.38 4.48 8.30
C ASP A 39 1.03 5.73 7.68
N SER A 40 1.15 5.78 6.34
CA SER A 40 1.79 6.89 5.60
C SER A 40 3.25 7.13 5.99
N GLU A 41 3.95 6.08 6.43
CA GLU A 41 5.35 6.14 6.87
C GLU A 41 6.34 5.77 5.76
N MET A 42 5.86 5.68 4.52
CA MET A 42 6.66 5.29 3.36
C MET A 42 6.91 6.49 2.43
N GLY A 43 8.05 6.50 1.75
CA GLY A 43 8.37 7.55 0.76
C GLY A 43 7.38 7.56 -0.41
N GLU A 44 7.12 8.74 -0.99
CA GLU A 44 6.11 8.93 -2.05
C GLU A 44 6.29 7.99 -3.25
N LEU A 45 7.54 7.80 -3.70
CA LEU A 45 7.85 6.92 -4.84
C LEU A 45 7.49 5.46 -4.56
N ASP A 46 7.77 4.97 -3.36
CA ASP A 46 7.45 3.59 -2.98
C ASP A 46 5.95 3.43 -2.73
N ALA A 47 5.28 4.48 -2.23
CA ALA A 47 3.84 4.50 -2.04
C ALA A 47 3.10 4.42 -3.37
N ASP A 48 3.59 5.12 -4.40
CA ASP A 48 3.00 5.08 -5.75
C ASP A 48 3.20 3.70 -6.41
N ARG A 49 4.37 3.09 -6.24
CA ARG A 49 4.63 1.72 -6.74
C ARG A 49 3.70 0.70 -6.08
N LEU A 50 3.54 0.78 -4.76
CA LEU A 50 2.67 -0.13 -4.03
C LEU A 50 1.20 0.09 -4.41
N ARG A 51 0.76 1.34 -4.58
CA ARG A 51 -0.60 1.67 -5.04
C ARG A 51 -0.89 1.07 -6.41
N THR A 52 0.04 1.21 -7.34
CA THR A 52 -0.06 0.61 -8.68
C THR A 52 -0.20 -0.92 -8.60
N HIS A 53 0.54 -1.56 -7.68
CA HIS A 53 0.44 -3.01 -7.46
C HIS A 53 -0.92 -3.41 -6.87
N LEU A 54 -1.43 -2.68 -5.88
CA LEU A 54 -2.75 -2.93 -5.30
C LEU A 54 -3.87 -2.80 -6.34
N GLU A 55 -3.77 -1.83 -7.24
CA GLU A 55 -4.75 -1.65 -8.34
C GLU A 55 -4.69 -2.77 -9.38
N ALA A 56 -3.51 -3.36 -9.60
CA ALA A 56 -3.31 -4.44 -10.57
C ALA A 56 -3.52 -5.85 -9.98
N CYS A 57 -3.58 -5.97 -8.64
CA CYS A 57 -3.56 -7.25 -7.93
C CYS A 57 -4.72 -7.35 -6.93
N GLU A 58 -5.81 -8.00 -7.37
CA GLU A 58 -7.00 -8.26 -6.57
C GLU A 58 -6.74 -8.88 -5.18
N PRO A 59 -5.89 -9.92 -5.00
CA PRO A 59 -5.67 -10.49 -3.67
C PRO A 59 -4.94 -9.52 -2.72
N CYS A 60 -4.04 -8.68 -3.23
CA CYS A 60 -3.38 -7.67 -2.40
C CYS A 60 -4.33 -6.53 -2.03
N LEU A 61 -5.24 -6.15 -2.93
CA LEU A 61 -6.30 -5.20 -2.64
C LEU A 61 -7.25 -5.71 -1.55
N GLU A 62 -7.66 -6.98 -1.62
CA GLU A 62 -8.51 -7.59 -0.60
C GLU A 62 -7.84 -7.61 0.78
N ALA A 63 -6.53 -7.90 0.83
CA ALA A 63 -5.75 -7.87 2.07
C ALA A 63 -5.69 -6.45 2.66
N ALA A 64 -5.41 -5.44 1.83
CA ALA A 64 -5.42 -4.03 2.23
C ALA A 64 -6.78 -3.60 2.79
N ASP A 65 -7.87 -3.97 2.12
CA ASP A 65 -9.23 -3.65 2.55
C ASP A 65 -9.59 -4.32 3.88
N LEU A 66 -9.19 -5.59 4.07
CA LEU A 66 -9.39 -6.29 5.33
C LEU A 66 -8.70 -5.57 6.48
N GLU A 67 -7.44 -5.20 6.29
CA GLU A 67 -6.65 -4.52 7.30
C GLU A 67 -7.22 -3.14 7.62
N GLN A 68 -7.63 -2.37 6.60
CA GLN A 68 -8.30 -1.08 6.77
C GLN A 68 -9.60 -1.22 7.58
N ARG A 69 -10.40 -2.25 7.29
CA ARG A 69 -11.64 -2.57 8.04
C ARG A 69 -11.32 -2.92 9.50
N LEU A 70 -10.27 -3.70 9.75
CA LEU A 70 -9.83 -4.05 11.09
C LEU A 70 -9.36 -2.82 11.87
N ARG A 71 -8.48 -1.99 11.28
CA ARG A 71 -8.01 -0.73 11.86
C ARG A 71 -9.18 0.21 12.20
N ASN A 72 -10.17 0.30 11.32
CA ASN A 72 -11.38 1.09 11.57
C ASN A 72 -12.22 0.53 12.72
N LEU A 73 -12.37 -0.79 12.83
CA LEU A 73 -13.08 -1.43 13.94
C LEU A 73 -12.39 -1.13 15.27
N VAL A 74 -11.07 -1.30 15.34
CA VAL A 74 -10.26 -1.02 16.54
C VAL A 74 -10.39 0.45 16.95
N ARG A 75 -10.28 1.39 15.99
CA ARG A 75 -10.46 2.82 16.26
C ARG A 75 -11.84 3.15 16.83
N ARG A 76 -12.90 2.47 16.38
CA ARG A 76 -14.26 2.68 16.91
C ARG A 76 -14.41 2.10 18.33
N ALA A 77 -13.91 0.90 18.54
CA ALA A 77 -14.05 0.18 19.81
C ALA A 77 -13.19 0.79 20.94
N CYS A 78 -11.98 1.26 20.60
CA CYS A 78 -10.98 1.73 21.57
C CYS A 78 -10.63 3.20 21.33
N HIS A 79 -11.62 4.10 21.41
CA HIS A 79 -11.37 5.53 21.40
C HIS A 79 -11.35 6.09 22.82
N GLU A 80 -10.23 6.68 23.23
CA GLU A 80 -10.15 7.43 24.47
C GLU A 80 -10.29 8.92 24.17
N GLN A 81 -11.17 9.60 24.89
CA GLN A 81 -11.39 11.02 24.71
C GLN A 81 -10.27 11.77 25.45
N ALA A 82 -9.37 12.41 24.70
CA ALA A 82 -8.33 13.27 25.28
C ALA A 82 -8.92 14.26 26.33
N PRO A 83 -8.29 14.43 27.51
CA PRO A 83 -8.79 15.33 28.55
C PRO A 83 -8.90 16.78 28.08
N ASP A 84 -9.90 17.50 28.57
CA ASP A 84 -10.18 18.89 28.15
C ASP A 84 -9.00 19.84 28.36
N GLY A 85 -8.24 19.67 29.44
CA GLY A 85 -7.04 20.46 29.70
C GLY A 85 -5.97 20.28 28.63
N LEU A 86 -5.80 19.06 28.08
CA LEU A 86 -4.86 18.81 26.98
C LEU A 86 -5.39 19.42 25.68
N ARG A 87 -6.68 19.27 25.38
CA ARG A 87 -7.32 19.88 24.19
C ARG A 87 -7.18 21.39 24.18
N ALA A 88 -7.43 22.04 25.31
CA ALA A 88 -7.28 23.48 25.46
C ALA A 88 -5.84 23.92 25.16
N ARG A 89 -4.85 23.25 25.78
CA ARG A 89 -3.43 23.53 25.54
C ARG A 89 -3.04 23.36 24.08
N VAL A 90 -3.42 22.26 23.43
CA VAL A 90 -3.12 22.01 22.01
C VAL A 90 -3.73 23.09 21.13
N ARG A 91 -5.01 23.46 21.33
CA ARG A 91 -5.66 24.53 20.57
C ARG A 91 -4.98 25.88 20.74
N THR A 92 -4.61 26.24 21.97
CA THR A 92 -3.87 27.48 22.23
C THR A 92 -2.53 27.47 21.49
N GLN A 93 -1.77 26.38 21.57
CA GLN A 93 -0.46 26.29 20.89
C GLN A 93 -0.59 26.34 19.38
N LEU A 94 -1.57 25.63 18.79
CA LEU A 94 -1.83 25.70 17.34
C LEU A 94 -2.23 27.12 16.89
N THR A 95 -2.96 27.86 17.72
CA THR A 95 -3.33 29.27 17.42
C THR A 95 -2.11 30.20 17.45
N VAL A 96 -1.22 30.00 18.42
CA VAL A 96 -0.01 30.82 18.57
C VAL A 96 1.03 30.49 17.48
N MET A 97 1.13 29.22 17.08
CA MET A 97 2.17 28.71 16.18
C MET A 97 1.70 28.55 14.72
N SER A 98 0.51 29.05 14.35
CA SER A 98 -0.02 28.84 13.00
C SER A 98 0.82 29.58 11.94
N THR A 99 1.59 28.83 11.15
CA THR A 99 2.27 29.34 9.96
C THR A 99 1.34 29.22 8.76
N ARG A 100 1.05 30.34 8.10
CA ARG A 100 0.22 30.36 6.89
C ARG A 100 1.04 29.89 5.70
N VAL A 101 0.75 28.70 5.20
CA VAL A 101 1.34 28.20 3.95
C VAL A 101 0.42 28.61 2.79
N VAL A 102 0.96 29.40 1.86
CA VAL A 102 0.27 29.72 0.60
C VAL A 102 0.63 28.62 -0.39
N ILE A 103 -0.32 27.74 -0.67
CA ILE A 103 -0.16 26.72 -1.71
C ILE A 103 -0.53 27.39 -3.04
N SER A 104 0.46 27.93 -3.74
CA SER A 104 0.30 28.39 -5.12
C SER A 104 0.24 27.18 -6.04
N ARG A 105 -0.88 26.99 -6.75
CA ARG A 105 -0.99 26.05 -7.86
C ARG A 105 -0.03 26.51 -8.98
N PRO A 106 0.93 25.69 -9.43
CA PRO A 106 1.68 25.99 -10.64
C PRO A 106 0.76 25.92 -11.87
N ASP A 107 1.00 26.82 -12.83
CA ASP A 107 0.26 27.03 -14.10
C ASP A 107 0.11 25.75 -14.95
#